data_AF-A0A4U2YBI6-F1
#
_entry.id   AF-A0A4U2YBI6-F1
#
_cell.length_a   1.000
_cell.length_b   1.000
_cell.length_c   1.000
_cell.angle_alpha   90.00
_cell.angle_beta   90.00
_cell.angle_gamma   90.00
#
_symmetry.space_group_name_H-M   'P 1'
#
loop_
_entity.id
_entity.type
_entity.pdbx_description
1 polymer ?
#
loop_
_entity_poly.entity_id
_entity_poly.type
_entity_poly.pdbx_seq_one_letter_code
_entity_poly.pdbx_strand_id
1 'polypeptide(L)'
;MKKTISQAVCMMGAMCVLVSTPVASAQQGEYLAAANQANVADDVMKKVEESLAKAGKLLPYLKEYTFKTVTVDKERANIIFVQLRKEKDQENPMVQMQFEANSGKLIGFRLDEETQDGKIPTWKESKEKATAFLKEWYGADMDGYQLNPTFTEQHGVVFSKSINGLLYPNLSVGIKLNAKGEVVSGGSVHVPDSEFSYETPSFEKTSFPQPKEALSKEQMIKTVASHLKLTYWADKKLLTYEPMFSGYLDATTGKPLDVPQQKYNLTGELIKVTPQAKKLTAKTKEDVSAYVKQEHNVDIKAEEWEEESFPKTGVKAFIWKEDTDDETEVKVMEKTGEILSFSKQVPRIIEKNSMTREEARAQAIKEMEKYVPTDIEEMMEISDTSFLKGEERGTFQFEFVKMHQGIPVNDRSFYVNIVNGKVMTMGTTSETDFVEQLPDLKAGVTAEQAAQEYLKQFQLEYFYPENNGNQAVLVYKLASEYKWFDGQIDASTGKIIQDKDKKTD
;
A
#
# COMPACT_ATOMS: atom_id res chain seq x y z
N MET A 1 1.65 -30.89 -11.12
CA MET A 1 2.99 -31.34 -11.59
C MET A 1 4.02 -30.94 -10.55
N LYS A 2 4.75 -31.91 -9.99
CA LYS A 2 5.78 -31.64 -8.97
C LYS A 2 6.97 -30.94 -9.64
N LYS A 3 7.20 -29.67 -9.32
CA LYS A 3 8.39 -28.91 -9.74
C LYS A 3 9.62 -29.51 -9.08
N THR A 4 10.53 -30.08 -9.87
CA THR A 4 11.83 -30.57 -9.40
C THR A 4 12.82 -29.41 -9.36
N ILE A 5 13.12 -28.93 -8.15
CA ILE A 5 14.25 -28.04 -7.89
C ILE A 5 15.52 -28.89 -8.02
N SER A 6 16.39 -28.55 -8.96
CA SER A 6 17.73 -29.14 -9.03
C SER A 6 18.66 -28.17 -8.30
N GLN A 7 18.82 -28.42 -7.00
CA GLN A 7 19.72 -27.70 -6.11
C GLN A 7 21.15 -28.18 -6.37
N ALA A 8 22.04 -27.29 -6.79
CA ALA A 8 23.47 -27.51 -6.63
C ALA A 8 23.88 -26.89 -5.29
N VAL A 9 23.93 -27.71 -4.23
CA VAL A 9 24.41 -27.31 -2.90
C VAL A 9 25.90 -27.68 -2.83
N CYS A 10 26.79 -26.72 -3.07
CA CYS A 10 28.21 -26.90 -2.78
C CYS A 10 28.48 -26.46 -1.34
N MET A 11 28.57 -27.42 -0.42
CA MET A 11 29.07 -27.22 0.95
C MET A 11 30.57 -27.51 0.97
N MET A 12 31.40 -26.56 1.41
CA MET A 12 32.80 -26.85 1.71
C MET A 12 33.19 -26.33 3.10
N GLY A 13 33.68 -27.26 3.93
CA GLY A 13 34.64 -26.98 4.98
C GLY A 13 36.03 -27.41 4.49
N ALA A 14 37.05 -26.60 4.70
CA ALA A 14 38.41 -26.94 4.29
C ALA A 14 38.96 -28.09 5.15
N MET A 15 39.14 -29.28 4.58
CA MET A 15 40.00 -30.33 5.13
C MET A 15 40.88 -30.93 4.03
N CYS A 16 42.20 -30.82 4.19
CA CYS A 16 43.20 -31.47 3.34
C CYS A 16 43.35 -32.95 3.72
N VAL A 17 43.18 -33.91 2.78
CA VAL A 17 43.82 -35.23 2.87
C VAL A 17 44.13 -35.79 1.46
N LEU A 18 45.22 -36.57 1.41
CA LEU A 18 46.06 -37.04 0.31
C LEU A 18 45.47 -38.10 -0.64
N VAL A 19 46.18 -38.24 -1.76
CA VAL A 19 45.95 -38.97 -3.03
C VAL A 19 46.18 -40.50 -2.93
N SER A 20 45.40 -41.31 -3.68
CA SER A 20 45.89 -42.45 -4.51
C SER A 20 44.79 -43.01 -5.44
N THR A 21 45.16 -43.28 -6.70
CA THR A 21 44.38 -43.63 -7.92
C THR A 21 44.27 -45.16 -8.18
N PRO A 22 43.87 -45.68 -9.37
CA PRO A 22 42.52 -45.69 -10.00
C PRO A 22 42.10 -47.09 -10.57
N VAL A 23 40.82 -47.33 -10.87
CA VAL A 23 40.42 -48.34 -11.90
C VAL A 23 39.16 -47.87 -12.64
N ALA A 24 39.28 -47.74 -13.98
CA ALA A 24 38.23 -47.45 -14.95
C ALA A 24 37.25 -48.63 -15.09
N SER A 25 36.01 -48.57 -15.61
CA SER A 25 35.53 -47.86 -16.80
C SER A 25 34.00 -48.03 -16.91
N ALA A 26 33.25 -46.93 -16.92
CA ALA A 26 31.88 -46.83 -17.44
C ALA A 26 31.53 -45.33 -17.61
N GLN A 27 32.31 -44.61 -18.41
CA GLN A 27 32.55 -43.21 -18.04
C GLN A 27 33.02 -42.38 -19.26
N GLN A 28 32.22 -42.24 -20.31
CA GLN A 28 32.56 -41.31 -21.38
C GLN A 28 31.40 -40.38 -21.75
N GLY A 29 30.16 -40.86 -21.70
CA GLY A 29 28.96 -40.00 -21.76
C GLY A 29 28.67 -39.26 -20.45
N GLU A 30 28.74 -39.95 -19.31
CA GLU A 30 28.53 -39.35 -17.98
C GLU A 30 29.72 -38.49 -17.53
N TYR A 31 30.96 -38.80 -17.95
CA TYR A 31 32.09 -37.91 -17.65
C TYR A 31 32.05 -36.60 -18.42
N LEU A 32 31.48 -36.53 -19.63
CA LEU A 32 31.36 -35.26 -20.34
C LEU A 32 30.24 -34.38 -19.75
N ALA A 33 29.15 -34.97 -19.27
CA ALA A 33 28.08 -34.24 -18.57
C ALA A 33 28.48 -33.84 -17.14
N ALA A 34 29.15 -34.73 -16.40
CA ALA A 34 29.67 -34.45 -15.05
C ALA A 34 30.90 -33.53 -15.08
N ALA A 35 31.79 -33.63 -16.08
CA ALA A 35 32.88 -32.68 -16.26
C ALA A 35 32.36 -31.31 -16.72
N ASN A 36 31.33 -31.24 -17.58
CA ASN A 36 30.71 -29.95 -17.91
C ASN A 36 29.97 -29.35 -16.70
N GLN A 37 29.32 -30.14 -15.84
CA GLN A 37 28.71 -29.64 -14.60
C GLN A 37 29.74 -29.28 -13.52
N ALA A 38 30.85 -30.03 -13.42
CA ALA A 38 31.97 -29.72 -12.52
C ALA A 38 32.73 -28.47 -12.98
N ASN A 39 33.00 -28.31 -14.28
CA ASN A 39 33.62 -27.11 -14.84
C ASN A 39 32.74 -25.87 -14.65
N VAL A 40 31.41 -26.00 -14.83
CA VAL A 40 30.46 -24.90 -14.58
C VAL A 40 30.39 -24.57 -13.08
N ALA A 41 30.44 -25.57 -12.19
CA ALA A 41 30.51 -25.34 -10.75
C ALA A 41 31.83 -24.66 -10.34
N ASP A 42 32.97 -25.09 -10.89
CA ASP A 42 34.29 -24.52 -10.61
C ASP A 42 34.41 -23.07 -11.13
N ASP A 43 33.88 -22.77 -12.31
CA ASP A 43 33.85 -21.40 -12.86
C ASP A 43 32.96 -20.46 -12.03
N VAL A 44 31.79 -20.93 -11.63
CA VAL A 44 30.90 -20.17 -10.73
C VAL A 44 31.56 -19.95 -9.38
N MET A 45 32.19 -20.98 -8.81
CA MET A 45 32.86 -20.87 -7.52
C MET A 45 34.06 -19.91 -7.58
N LYS A 46 34.90 -20.00 -8.61
CA LYS A 46 36.01 -19.05 -8.83
C LYS A 46 35.50 -17.61 -8.90
N LYS A 47 34.40 -17.40 -9.61
CA LYS A 47 33.77 -16.08 -9.71
C LYS A 47 33.22 -15.59 -8.38
N VAL A 48 32.62 -16.48 -7.58
CA VAL A 48 32.17 -16.16 -6.23
C VAL A 48 33.36 -15.75 -5.35
N GLU A 49 34.49 -16.45 -5.39
CA GLU A 49 35.70 -16.06 -4.64
C GLU A 49 36.19 -14.66 -5.02
N GLU A 50 36.28 -14.38 -6.33
CA GLU A 50 36.67 -13.06 -6.83
C GLU A 50 35.68 -11.96 -6.38
N SER A 51 34.39 -12.27 -6.36
CA SER A 51 33.32 -11.35 -5.96
C SER A 51 33.33 -11.10 -4.46
N LEU A 52 33.53 -12.15 -3.65
CA LEU A 52 33.69 -12.06 -2.20
C LEU A 52 34.95 -11.29 -1.81
N ALA A 53 36.06 -11.49 -2.51
CA ALA A 53 37.29 -10.73 -2.28
C ALA A 53 37.10 -9.23 -2.53
N LYS A 54 36.29 -8.86 -3.55
CA LYS A 54 35.90 -7.45 -3.79
C LYS A 54 34.95 -6.94 -2.71
N ALA A 55 33.93 -7.71 -2.35
CA ALA A 55 32.98 -7.34 -1.31
C ALA A 55 33.65 -7.17 0.07
N GLY A 56 34.64 -8.00 0.40
CA GLY A 56 35.41 -7.90 1.64
C GLY A 56 36.26 -6.63 1.78
N LYS A 57 36.48 -5.89 0.69
CA LYS A 57 37.05 -4.53 0.75
C LYS A 57 36.03 -3.49 1.21
N LEU A 58 34.78 -3.65 0.81
CA LEU A 58 33.65 -2.80 1.21
C LEU A 58 33.13 -3.14 2.61
N LEU A 59 33.14 -4.43 2.95
CA LEU A 59 32.59 -4.99 4.18
C LEU A 59 33.68 -5.79 4.91
N PRO A 60 34.54 -5.14 5.71
CA PRO A 60 35.70 -5.80 6.32
C PRO A 60 35.35 -6.97 7.27
N TYR A 61 34.15 -6.93 7.88
CA TYR A 61 33.69 -7.97 8.81
C TYR A 61 33.44 -9.33 8.15
N LEU A 62 33.35 -9.39 6.81
CA LEU A 62 33.16 -10.65 6.08
C LEU A 62 34.28 -11.67 6.35
N LYS A 63 35.46 -11.22 6.79
CA LYS A 63 36.59 -12.09 7.17
C LYS A 63 36.26 -13.05 8.31
N GLU A 64 35.27 -12.74 9.13
CA GLU A 64 34.82 -13.60 10.24
C GLU A 64 33.86 -14.71 9.80
N TYR A 65 33.33 -14.65 8.57
CA TYR A 65 32.30 -15.57 8.07
C TYR A 65 32.91 -16.53 7.04
N THR A 66 33.58 -17.56 7.55
CA THR A 66 34.40 -18.48 6.72
C THR A 66 33.61 -19.61 6.07
N PHE A 67 32.45 -19.99 6.62
CA PHE A 67 31.61 -21.02 6.03
C PHE A 67 30.68 -20.41 4.98
N LYS A 68 30.65 -21.00 3.78
CA LYS A 68 29.87 -20.47 2.65
C LYS A 68 28.94 -21.50 2.04
N THR A 69 27.77 -21.03 1.64
CA THR A 69 26.80 -21.76 0.82
C THR A 69 26.52 -20.93 -0.41
N VAL A 70 26.66 -21.52 -1.59
CA VAL A 70 26.37 -20.87 -2.88
C VAL A 70 25.13 -21.52 -3.49
N THR A 71 24.21 -20.71 -3.99
CA THR A 71 23.00 -21.17 -4.67
C THR A 71 22.80 -20.38 -5.96
N VAL A 72 22.59 -21.09 -7.06
CA VAL A 72 22.20 -20.52 -8.36
C VAL A 72 20.79 -20.98 -8.64
N ASP A 73 19.86 -20.04 -8.69
CA ASP A 73 18.46 -20.32 -9.00
C ASP A 73 18.29 -20.47 -10.52
N LYS A 74 17.61 -21.54 -10.95
CA LYS A 74 17.31 -21.76 -12.38
C LYS A 74 16.26 -20.78 -12.90
N GLU A 75 15.36 -20.30 -12.04
CA GLU A 75 14.34 -19.30 -12.39
C GLU A 75 14.94 -17.87 -12.39
N ARG A 76 16.06 -17.65 -11.69
CA ARG A 76 16.84 -16.39 -11.67
C ARG A 76 18.31 -16.62 -12.00
N ALA A 77 18.57 -17.23 -13.17
CA ALA A 77 19.92 -17.65 -13.57
C ALA A 77 20.94 -16.50 -13.68
N ASN A 78 20.49 -15.24 -13.67
CA ASN A 78 21.32 -14.05 -13.66
C ASN A 78 21.80 -13.62 -12.26
N ILE A 79 21.37 -14.29 -11.18
CA ILE A 79 21.75 -13.96 -9.79
C ILE A 79 22.37 -15.18 -9.10
N ILE A 80 23.51 -14.97 -8.46
CA ILE A 80 24.17 -15.92 -7.57
C ILE A 80 23.88 -15.50 -6.13
N PHE A 81 23.29 -16.39 -5.35
CA PHE A 81 23.05 -16.19 -3.93
C PHE A 81 24.18 -16.83 -3.12
N VAL A 82 24.74 -16.06 -2.18
CA VAL A 82 25.79 -16.53 -1.29
C VAL A 82 25.37 -16.28 0.14
N GLN A 83 25.43 -17.31 0.97
CA GLN A 83 25.26 -17.20 2.42
C GLN A 83 26.59 -17.48 3.09
N LEU A 84 26.98 -16.62 4.03
CA LEU A 84 28.19 -16.74 4.82
C LEU A 84 27.85 -16.87 6.31
N ARG A 85 28.53 -17.77 7.01
CA ARG A 85 28.36 -18.07 8.44
C ARG A 85 29.74 -18.20 9.09
N LYS A 86 29.82 -18.01 10.40
CA LYS A 86 31.07 -18.29 11.14
C LYS A 86 31.28 -19.80 11.23
N GLU A 87 30.23 -20.53 11.63
CA GLU A 87 30.21 -21.98 11.73
C GLU A 87 29.16 -22.61 10.78
N LYS A 88 29.37 -23.87 10.39
CA LYS A 88 28.51 -24.59 9.42
C LYS A 88 27.03 -24.65 9.84
N ASP A 89 26.80 -25.03 11.10
CA ASP A 89 25.46 -25.30 11.63
C ASP A 89 24.86 -24.12 12.40
N GLN A 90 25.50 -22.95 12.31
CA GLN A 90 25.03 -21.73 12.95
C GLN A 90 23.92 -21.07 12.11
N GLU A 91 22.76 -20.84 12.70
CA GLU A 91 21.68 -20.09 12.03
C GLU A 91 21.98 -18.58 12.01
N ASN A 92 22.36 -17.97 13.14
CA ASN A 92 22.71 -16.56 13.22
C ASN A 92 23.96 -16.31 14.08
N PRO A 93 24.74 -15.24 13.83
CA PRO A 93 24.60 -14.33 12.70
C PRO A 93 24.97 -14.94 11.35
N MET A 94 24.30 -14.52 10.27
CA MET A 94 24.62 -14.89 8.90
C MET A 94 24.66 -13.67 7.97
N VAL A 95 25.48 -13.74 6.91
CA VAL A 95 25.48 -12.73 5.85
C VAL A 95 24.88 -13.34 4.58
N GLN A 96 23.84 -12.71 4.07
CA GLN A 96 23.26 -13.04 2.77
C GLN A 96 23.76 -12.03 1.73
N MET A 97 24.19 -12.51 0.58
CA MET A 97 24.71 -11.68 -0.51
C MET A 97 24.15 -12.13 -1.86
N GLN A 98 23.96 -11.19 -2.77
CA GLN A 98 23.52 -11.42 -4.13
C GLN A 98 24.52 -10.82 -5.10
N PHE A 99 24.95 -11.62 -6.08
CA PHE A 99 25.88 -11.19 -7.13
C PHE A 99 25.26 -11.38 -8.50
N GLU A 100 25.55 -10.47 -9.43
CA GLU A 100 25.19 -10.65 -10.82
C GLU A 100 26.03 -11.77 -11.43
N ALA A 101 25.38 -12.80 -11.98
CA ALA A 101 26.05 -14.00 -12.47
C ALA A 101 27.06 -13.70 -13.60
N ASN A 102 26.82 -12.67 -14.41
CA ASN A 102 27.66 -12.33 -15.57
C ASN A 102 28.88 -11.47 -15.22
N SER A 103 28.78 -10.56 -14.24
CA SER A 103 29.89 -9.67 -13.89
C SER A 103 30.54 -9.97 -12.53
N GLY A 104 29.85 -10.69 -11.64
CA GLY A 104 30.24 -10.82 -10.23
C GLY A 104 30.02 -9.53 -9.42
N LYS A 105 29.29 -8.55 -9.96
CA LYS A 105 28.97 -7.32 -9.24
C LYS A 105 28.06 -7.63 -8.06
N LEU A 106 28.38 -7.08 -6.88
CA LEU A 106 27.52 -7.13 -5.71
C LEU A 106 26.22 -6.34 -5.99
N ILE A 107 25.08 -7.02 -5.95
CA ILE A 107 23.73 -6.45 -6.13
C ILE A 107 23.15 -6.04 -4.79
N GLY A 108 23.35 -6.86 -3.75
CA GLY A 108 22.86 -6.56 -2.43
C GLY A 108 23.40 -7.51 -1.38
N PHE A 109 23.25 -7.10 -0.12
CA PHE A 109 23.66 -7.88 1.04
C PHE A 109 22.84 -7.51 2.28
N ARG A 110 22.84 -8.43 3.24
CA ARG A 110 22.23 -8.27 4.54
C ARG A 110 22.99 -9.13 5.56
N LEU A 111 23.40 -8.53 6.67
CA LEU A 111 23.83 -9.21 7.87
C LEU A 111 22.60 -9.38 8.76
N ASP A 112 22.20 -10.63 8.96
CA ASP A 112 21.22 -11.01 9.96
C ASP A 112 21.96 -11.28 11.27
N GLU A 113 21.88 -10.34 12.20
CA GLU A 113 22.43 -10.47 13.56
C GLU A 113 21.29 -10.32 14.59
N GLU A 114 21.49 -10.88 15.79
CA GLU A 114 20.57 -10.62 16.90
C GLU A 114 20.53 -9.12 17.20
N THR A 115 19.34 -8.60 17.53
CA THR A 115 19.15 -7.19 17.88
C THR A 115 20.15 -6.80 18.96
N GLN A 116 21.06 -5.89 18.63
CA GLN A 116 22.07 -5.42 19.58
C GLN A 116 21.51 -4.23 20.36
N ASP A 117 21.57 -4.33 21.70
CA ASP A 117 21.33 -3.19 22.57
C ASP A 117 22.39 -2.12 22.31
N GLY A 118 21.97 -0.92 21.93
CA GLY A 118 22.90 0.17 21.65
C GLY A 118 22.24 1.42 21.12
N LYS A 119 23.01 2.51 21.14
CA LYS A 119 22.57 3.79 20.59
C LYS A 119 22.52 3.69 19.06
N ILE A 120 21.32 3.78 18.50
CA ILE A 120 21.12 3.89 17.05
C ILE A 120 21.85 5.17 16.54
N PRO A 121 22.63 5.10 15.44
CA PRO A 121 23.29 6.26 14.87
C PRO A 121 22.29 7.38 14.55
N THR A 122 22.72 8.62 14.74
CA THR A 122 21.91 9.79 14.36
C THR A 122 21.69 9.84 12.85
N TRP A 123 20.64 10.54 12.41
CA TRP A 123 20.38 10.77 10.98
C TRP A 123 21.62 11.30 10.23
N LYS A 124 22.33 12.26 10.82
CA LYS A 124 23.54 12.84 10.24
C LYS A 124 24.65 11.79 10.06
N GLU A 125 24.91 10.99 11.09
CA GLU A 125 25.94 9.92 11.04
C GLU A 125 25.57 8.84 10.02
N SER A 126 24.32 8.40 10.00
CA SER A 126 23.80 7.43 9.03
C SER A 126 23.96 7.96 7.60
N LYS A 127 23.55 9.20 7.33
CA LYS A 127 23.67 9.84 6.02
C LYS A 127 25.12 9.92 5.56
N GLU A 128 26.03 10.39 6.41
CA GLU A 128 27.46 10.53 6.08
C GLU A 128 28.09 9.18 5.76
N LYS A 129 27.87 8.17 6.61
CA LYS A 129 28.42 6.82 6.41
C LYS A 129 27.82 6.12 5.21
N ALA A 130 26.51 6.19 5.01
CA ALA A 130 25.85 5.58 3.86
C ALA A 130 26.30 6.23 2.54
N THR A 131 26.50 7.55 2.53
CA THR A 131 27.02 8.27 1.35
C THR A 131 28.47 7.84 1.05
N ALA A 132 29.32 7.72 2.07
CA ALA A 132 30.69 7.25 1.88
C ALA A 132 30.72 5.80 1.34
N PHE A 133 29.91 4.93 1.92
CA PHE A 133 29.78 3.54 1.47
C PHE A 133 29.29 3.45 0.03
N LEU A 134 28.28 4.23 -0.35
CA LEU A 134 27.76 4.23 -1.73
C LEU A 134 28.81 4.74 -2.74
N LYS A 135 29.66 5.70 -2.34
CA LYS A 135 30.79 6.15 -3.17
C LYS A 135 31.84 5.07 -3.37
N GLU A 136 32.13 4.28 -2.35
CA GLU A 136 33.05 3.15 -2.49
C GLU A 136 32.45 2.02 -3.33
N TRP A 137 31.14 1.78 -3.22
CA TRP A 137 30.45 0.71 -3.92
C TRP A 137 30.19 1.03 -5.41
N TYR A 138 29.73 2.24 -5.73
CA TYR A 138 29.33 2.63 -7.09
C TYR A 138 30.30 3.61 -7.77
N GLY A 139 31.31 4.13 -7.06
CA GLY A 139 32.23 5.15 -7.56
C GLY A 139 31.92 6.55 -7.02
N ALA A 140 32.81 7.51 -7.29
CA ALA A 140 32.73 8.85 -6.69
C ALA A 140 31.44 9.62 -7.03
N ASP A 141 30.85 9.36 -8.19
CA ASP A 141 29.57 9.90 -8.66
C ASP A 141 28.37 9.06 -8.20
N MET A 142 28.61 8.00 -7.42
CA MET A 142 27.64 7.04 -6.93
C MET A 142 26.77 6.46 -8.05
N ASP A 143 27.30 6.31 -9.27
CA ASP A 143 26.51 5.92 -10.45
C ASP A 143 25.25 6.79 -10.62
N GLY A 144 25.34 8.09 -10.36
CA GLY A 144 24.22 9.03 -10.52
C GLY A 144 23.06 8.86 -9.51
N TYR A 145 23.23 8.03 -8.47
CA TYR A 145 22.29 7.97 -7.36
C TYR A 145 22.40 9.24 -6.49
N GLN A 146 21.26 9.76 -6.04
CA GLN A 146 21.17 10.91 -5.15
C GLN A 146 20.34 10.57 -3.92
N LEU A 147 20.63 11.24 -2.80
CA LEU A 147 19.89 11.04 -1.56
C LEU A 147 18.40 11.30 -1.80
N ASN A 148 17.57 10.31 -1.47
CA ASN A 148 16.14 10.44 -1.47
C ASN A 148 15.65 10.48 -0.02
N PRO A 149 15.47 11.69 0.56
CA PRO A 149 15.05 11.82 1.95
C PRO A 149 13.60 11.37 2.16
N THR A 150 12.80 11.29 1.08
CA THR A 150 11.42 10.84 1.16
C THR A 150 11.39 9.45 1.76
N PHE A 151 12.05 8.43 1.19
CA PHE A 151 11.90 7.01 1.57
C PHE A 151 12.88 6.48 2.62
N THR A 152 13.47 7.36 3.43
CA THR A 152 14.57 6.98 4.32
C THR A 152 14.13 6.43 5.69
N GLU A 153 12.94 6.77 6.18
CA GLU A 153 12.55 6.41 7.56
C GLU A 153 12.45 4.90 7.77
N GLN A 154 11.90 4.17 6.79
CA GLN A 154 11.65 2.72 6.90
C GLN A 154 12.77 1.85 6.30
N HIS A 155 13.53 2.40 5.35
CA HIS A 155 14.45 1.63 4.52
C HIS A 155 15.93 1.88 4.80
N GLY A 156 16.25 2.65 5.85
CA GLY A 156 17.59 3.18 6.05
C GLY A 156 17.85 4.33 5.08
N VAL A 157 19.11 4.74 4.90
CA VAL A 157 19.41 5.85 4.00
C VAL A 157 19.16 5.44 2.55
N VAL A 158 18.14 6.01 1.92
CA VAL A 158 17.76 5.67 0.54
C VAL A 158 18.37 6.66 -0.44
N PHE A 159 18.86 6.12 -1.55
CA PHE A 159 19.33 6.88 -2.69
C PHE A 159 18.58 6.41 -3.93
N SER A 160 18.07 7.34 -4.74
CA SER A 160 17.38 7.04 -5.99
C SER A 160 18.20 7.54 -7.17
N LYS A 161 18.13 6.85 -8.31
CA LYS A 161 18.80 7.28 -9.54
C LYS A 161 18.29 8.67 -9.94
N SER A 162 19.19 9.60 -10.22
CA SER A 162 18.85 10.91 -10.77
C SER A 162 18.96 10.89 -12.29
N ILE A 163 17.90 11.30 -12.97
CA ILE A 163 17.78 11.37 -14.42
C ILE A 163 17.36 12.79 -14.76
N ASN A 164 18.07 13.49 -15.66
CA ASN A 164 17.77 14.89 -16.00
C ASN A 164 17.58 15.83 -14.78
N GLY A 165 18.22 15.52 -13.64
CA GLY A 165 18.10 16.28 -12.39
C GLY A 165 16.89 15.95 -11.52
N LEU A 166 16.10 14.93 -11.85
CA LEU A 166 14.96 14.44 -11.06
C LEU A 166 15.19 13.02 -10.57
N LEU A 167 14.64 12.69 -9.40
CA LEU A 167 14.72 11.35 -8.84
C LEU A 167 13.80 10.38 -9.59
N TYR A 168 14.27 9.14 -9.76
CA TYR A 168 13.50 8.00 -10.23
C TYR A 168 13.45 6.91 -9.15
N PRO A 169 12.44 6.94 -8.26
CA PRO A 169 12.39 6.07 -7.09
C PRO A 169 12.37 4.57 -7.42
N ASN A 170 11.77 4.14 -8.54
CA ASN A 170 11.76 2.72 -8.95
C ASN A 170 13.18 2.11 -9.08
N LEU A 171 14.21 2.95 -9.23
CA LEU A 171 15.60 2.54 -9.16
C LEU A 171 16.27 3.19 -7.94
N SER A 172 16.14 2.53 -6.79
CA SER A 172 16.70 3.00 -5.53
C SER A 172 17.51 1.95 -4.79
N VAL A 173 18.51 2.40 -4.05
CA VAL A 173 19.36 1.60 -3.16
C VAL A 173 19.17 2.11 -1.73
N GLY A 174 18.87 1.22 -0.81
CA GLY A 174 18.80 1.50 0.62
C GLY A 174 20.03 1.00 1.35
N ILE A 175 20.56 1.79 2.28
CA ILE A 175 21.72 1.44 3.11
C ILE A 175 21.32 1.50 4.60
N LYS A 176 21.48 0.38 5.32
CA LYS A 176 21.16 0.28 6.76
C LYS A 176 22.41 0.10 7.59
N LEU A 177 22.43 0.79 8.73
CA LEU A 177 23.49 0.69 9.73
C LEU A 177 22.96 0.01 11.00
N ASN A 178 23.82 -0.74 11.69
CA ASN A 178 23.53 -1.26 13.03
C ASN A 178 23.85 -0.21 14.13
N ALA A 179 23.65 -0.58 15.40
CA ALA A 179 23.93 0.26 16.56
C ALA A 179 25.42 0.64 16.72
N LYS A 180 26.34 -0.14 16.15
CA LYS A 180 27.78 0.20 16.08
C LYS A 180 28.09 1.18 14.95
N GLY A 181 27.10 1.51 14.12
CA GLY A 181 27.25 2.33 12.93
C GLY A 181 28.00 1.63 11.80
N GLU A 182 27.99 0.29 11.76
CA GLU A 182 28.52 -0.50 10.65
C GLU A 182 27.42 -0.66 9.59
N VAL A 183 27.78 -0.66 8.31
CA VAL A 183 26.82 -0.94 7.24
C VAL A 183 26.52 -2.44 7.24
N VAL A 184 25.27 -2.80 7.53
CA VAL A 184 24.84 -4.19 7.69
C VAL A 184 23.90 -4.64 6.58
N SER A 185 23.29 -3.71 5.83
CA SER A 185 22.54 -4.07 4.64
C SER A 185 22.64 -2.99 3.58
N GLY A 186 22.67 -3.42 2.32
CA GLY A 186 22.69 -2.56 1.16
C GLY A 186 22.10 -3.29 -0.04
N GLY A 187 21.29 -2.63 -0.85
CA GLY A 187 20.75 -3.21 -2.08
C GLY A 187 19.51 -2.48 -2.59
N SER A 188 18.93 -2.99 -3.67
CA SER A 188 17.72 -2.41 -4.25
C SER A 188 16.57 -2.38 -3.24
N VAL A 189 15.89 -1.24 -3.16
CA VAL A 189 14.67 -1.07 -2.37
C VAL A 189 13.50 -0.78 -3.31
N HIS A 190 12.36 -1.41 -3.03
CA HIS A 190 11.13 -1.26 -3.82
C HIS A 190 10.40 -0.01 -3.35
N VAL A 191 10.77 1.14 -3.92
CA VAL A 191 10.12 2.44 -3.68
C VAL A 191 9.59 2.97 -5.03
N PRO A 192 8.50 3.75 -5.09
CA PRO A 192 7.82 4.39 -3.96
C PRO A 192 6.98 3.45 -3.09
N ASP A 193 6.72 2.20 -3.48
CA ASP A 193 6.06 1.18 -2.65
C ASP A 193 6.39 -0.25 -3.13
N SER A 194 6.49 -1.19 -2.19
CA SER A 194 6.53 -2.64 -2.46
C SER A 194 5.20 -3.21 -3.00
N GLU A 195 4.08 -2.50 -2.83
CA GLU A 195 2.77 -2.87 -3.37
C GLU A 195 2.59 -2.52 -4.86
N PHE A 196 3.53 -1.76 -5.45
CA PHE A 196 3.64 -1.65 -6.92
C PHE A 196 4.25 -2.95 -7.47
N SER A 197 3.51 -4.05 -7.37
CA SER A 197 3.95 -5.38 -7.80
C SER A 197 3.71 -5.60 -9.30
N TYR A 198 4.34 -4.77 -10.14
CA TYR A 198 4.37 -4.98 -11.59
C TYR A 198 5.78 -4.89 -12.13
N GLU A 199 6.02 -5.56 -13.25
CA GLU A 199 7.32 -5.53 -13.91
C GLU A 199 7.60 -4.13 -14.44
N THR A 200 8.76 -3.59 -14.06
CA THR A 200 9.30 -2.38 -14.66
C THR A 200 10.36 -2.76 -15.69
N PRO A 201 10.41 -2.07 -16.84
CA PRO A 201 11.45 -2.29 -17.83
C PRO A 201 12.83 -1.98 -17.24
N SER A 202 13.87 -2.59 -17.81
CA SER A 202 15.23 -2.24 -17.42
C SER A 202 15.50 -0.76 -17.71
N PHE A 203 16.38 -0.16 -16.92
CA PHE A 203 16.72 1.26 -17.04
C PHE A 203 17.12 1.65 -18.47
N GLU A 204 17.90 0.80 -19.16
CA GLU A 204 18.38 1.02 -20.52
C GLU A 204 17.27 0.98 -21.58
N LYS A 205 16.14 0.33 -21.28
CA LYS A 205 14.96 0.27 -22.14
C LYS A 205 13.93 1.34 -21.80
N THR A 206 14.10 2.04 -20.68
CA THR A 206 13.15 3.03 -20.21
C THR A 206 13.43 4.39 -20.84
N SER A 207 12.42 5.00 -21.45
CA SER A 207 12.48 6.39 -21.93
C SER A 207 11.98 7.35 -20.85
N PHE A 208 12.63 8.52 -20.76
CA PHE A 208 12.36 9.53 -19.74
C PHE A 208 12.04 10.88 -20.42
N PRO A 209 10.82 11.43 -20.25
CA PRO A 209 10.46 12.74 -20.79
C PRO A 209 11.28 13.86 -20.14
N GLN A 210 11.46 14.98 -20.85
CA GLN A 210 12.31 16.07 -20.36
C GLN A 210 11.57 16.92 -19.31
N PRO A 211 12.19 17.29 -18.18
CA PRO A 211 11.53 18.08 -17.13
C PRO A 211 10.90 19.40 -17.61
N LYS A 212 11.46 20.00 -18.67
CA LYS A 212 10.93 21.22 -19.30
C LYS A 212 9.57 21.05 -19.99
N GLU A 213 9.14 19.80 -20.21
CA GLU A 213 7.82 19.48 -20.77
C GLU A 213 6.72 19.55 -19.70
N ALA A 214 7.08 19.66 -18.41
CA ALA A 214 6.12 19.84 -17.34
C ALA A 214 5.37 21.19 -17.47
N LEU A 215 4.08 21.16 -17.16
CA LEU A 215 3.21 22.32 -17.08
C LEU A 215 3.77 23.35 -16.09
N SER A 216 3.50 24.61 -16.39
CA SER A 216 3.84 25.71 -15.49
C SER A 216 3.10 25.58 -14.15
N LYS A 217 3.66 26.20 -13.11
CA LYS A 217 3.03 26.26 -11.79
C LYS A 217 1.59 26.80 -11.84
N GLU A 218 1.34 27.81 -12.67
CA GLU A 218 -0.01 28.40 -12.81
C GLU A 218 -1.01 27.41 -13.44
N GLN A 219 -0.60 26.69 -14.48
CA GLN A 219 -1.43 25.65 -15.08
C GLN A 219 -1.72 24.54 -14.08
N MET A 220 -0.71 24.12 -13.30
CA MET A 220 -0.88 23.08 -12.29
C MET A 220 -1.82 23.51 -11.15
N ILE A 221 -1.77 24.77 -10.71
CA ILE A 221 -2.74 25.32 -9.74
C ILE A 221 -4.18 25.21 -10.27
N LYS A 222 -4.42 25.58 -11.53
CA LYS A 222 -5.75 25.49 -12.15
C LYS A 222 -6.21 24.03 -12.29
N THR A 223 -5.30 23.15 -12.68
CA THR A 223 -5.55 21.71 -12.73
C THR A 223 -5.97 21.17 -11.38
N VAL A 224 -5.15 21.37 -10.33
CA VAL A 224 -5.47 20.89 -8.97
C VAL A 224 -6.78 21.48 -8.47
N ALA A 225 -6.98 22.79 -8.64
CA ALA A 225 -8.21 23.47 -8.22
C ALA A 225 -9.47 22.83 -8.84
N SER A 226 -9.39 22.38 -10.10
CA SER A 226 -10.52 21.70 -10.76
C SER A 226 -10.88 20.33 -10.16
N HIS A 227 -9.92 19.70 -9.47
CA HIS A 227 -10.09 18.43 -8.75
C HIS A 227 -10.36 18.61 -7.25
N LEU A 228 -10.37 19.84 -6.72
CA LEU A 228 -10.77 20.11 -5.34
C LEU A 228 -12.29 20.25 -5.26
N LYS A 229 -12.92 19.49 -4.36
CA LYS A 229 -14.35 19.61 -4.05
C LYS A 229 -14.56 20.06 -2.63
N LEU A 230 -15.57 20.91 -2.42
CA LEU A 230 -15.97 21.30 -1.08
C LEU A 230 -16.71 20.15 -0.42
N THR A 231 -16.46 19.98 0.87
CA THR A 231 -17.08 18.95 1.71
C THR A 231 -17.26 19.48 3.13
N TYR A 232 -18.44 19.30 3.70
CA TYR A 232 -18.71 19.59 5.10
C TYR A 232 -18.38 18.38 5.98
N TRP A 233 -17.88 18.68 7.18
CA TRP A 233 -17.71 17.75 8.29
C TRP A 233 -18.49 18.31 9.48
N ALA A 234 -19.70 17.82 9.67
CA ALA A 234 -20.63 18.27 10.69
C ALA A 234 -20.09 18.14 12.11
N ASP A 235 -19.50 16.99 12.45
CA ASP A 235 -19.01 16.70 13.80
C ASP A 235 -17.79 17.57 14.13
N LYS A 236 -16.99 17.88 13.10
CA LYS A 236 -15.85 18.82 13.20
C LYS A 236 -16.27 20.29 13.02
N LYS A 237 -17.53 20.56 12.65
CA LYS A 237 -18.05 21.89 12.26
C LYS A 237 -17.14 22.61 11.24
N LEU A 238 -16.68 21.86 10.24
CA LEU A 238 -15.65 22.29 9.30
C LEU A 238 -16.17 22.22 7.85
N LEU A 239 -15.69 23.14 7.01
CA LEU A 239 -15.81 23.07 5.57
C LEU A 239 -14.40 22.93 4.99
N THR A 240 -14.19 21.92 4.14
CA THR A 240 -12.87 21.58 3.60
C THR A 240 -12.88 21.47 2.09
N TYR A 241 -11.73 21.72 1.46
CA TYR A 241 -11.44 21.24 0.12
C TYR A 241 -10.81 19.85 0.19
N GLU A 242 -11.39 18.91 -0.54
CA GLU A 242 -10.90 17.54 -0.67
C GLU A 242 -10.41 17.27 -2.10
N PRO A 243 -9.21 16.68 -2.27
CA PRO A 243 -8.70 16.29 -3.58
C PRO A 243 -9.38 15.01 -4.08
N MET A 244 -10.08 15.11 -5.21
CA MET A 244 -10.74 13.97 -5.89
C MET A 244 -9.80 13.29 -6.92
N PHE A 245 -8.60 12.91 -6.50
CA PHE A 245 -7.63 12.21 -7.34
C PHE A 245 -6.58 11.45 -6.50
N SER A 246 -5.83 10.57 -7.15
CA SER A 246 -4.84 9.66 -6.53
C SER A 246 -3.65 10.32 -5.82
N GLY A 247 -3.50 11.64 -5.91
CA GLY A 247 -2.29 12.36 -5.51
C GLY A 247 -1.17 12.36 -6.57
N TYR A 248 -1.35 11.67 -7.70
CA TYR A 248 -0.41 11.63 -8.81
C TYR A 248 -0.99 12.36 -10.03
N LEU A 249 -0.33 13.43 -10.45
CA LEU A 249 -0.70 14.19 -11.65
C LEU A 249 0.41 14.05 -12.69
N ASP A 250 0.05 13.66 -13.91
CA ASP A 250 0.95 13.75 -15.06
C ASP A 250 1.36 15.21 -15.22
N ALA A 251 2.64 15.49 -15.04
CA ALA A 251 3.16 16.84 -15.05
C ALA A 251 3.09 17.48 -16.44
N THR A 252 2.99 16.71 -17.52
CA THR A 252 2.95 17.21 -18.90
C THR A 252 1.52 17.50 -19.37
N THR A 253 0.54 16.72 -18.91
CA THR A 253 -0.86 16.86 -19.33
C THR A 253 -1.77 17.46 -18.26
N GLY A 254 -1.33 17.44 -16.99
CA GLY A 254 -2.14 17.81 -15.83
C GLY A 254 -3.22 16.78 -15.48
N LYS A 255 -3.27 15.63 -16.16
CA LYS A 255 -4.30 14.64 -15.86
C LYS A 255 -3.93 13.82 -14.63
N PRO A 256 -4.90 13.48 -13.76
CA PRO A 256 -4.66 12.52 -12.70
C PRO A 256 -4.30 11.16 -13.29
N LEU A 257 -3.31 10.51 -12.70
CA LEU A 257 -2.94 9.15 -13.02
C LEU A 257 -3.76 8.19 -12.18
N ASP A 258 -4.23 7.11 -12.79
CA ASP A 258 -4.77 5.99 -12.04
C ASP A 258 -3.61 5.22 -11.39
N VAL A 259 -3.69 5.09 -10.07
CA VAL A 259 -2.67 4.44 -9.25
C VAL A 259 -3.44 3.49 -8.33
N PRO A 260 -3.57 2.19 -8.69
CA PRO A 260 -4.47 1.24 -8.00
C PRO A 260 -4.25 1.08 -6.49
N GLN A 261 -3.04 1.39 -6.04
CA GLN A 261 -2.60 1.40 -4.64
C GLN A 261 -3.12 2.63 -3.87
N GLN A 262 -3.60 3.65 -4.58
CA GLN A 262 -4.09 4.90 -3.99
C GLN A 262 -5.60 4.88 -3.84
N LYS A 263 -6.04 5.21 -2.63
CA LYS A 263 -7.44 5.45 -2.30
C LYS A 263 -7.71 6.94 -2.34
N TYR A 264 -8.78 7.31 -3.02
CA TYR A 264 -9.26 8.68 -3.05
C TYR A 264 -10.77 8.67 -3.25
N ASN A 265 -11.41 9.73 -2.73
CA ASN A 265 -12.84 9.91 -2.82
C ASN A 265 -13.23 10.23 -4.27
N LEU A 266 -14.41 9.75 -4.65
CA LEU A 266 -15.07 10.01 -5.90
C LEU A 266 -16.46 10.57 -5.60
N THR A 267 -16.81 11.68 -6.25
CA THR A 267 -18.17 12.20 -6.22
C THR A 267 -18.99 11.58 -7.34
N GLY A 268 -20.09 10.91 -6.99
CA GLY A 268 -21.07 10.37 -7.91
C GLY A 268 -22.19 11.34 -8.24
N GLU A 269 -23.33 10.80 -8.66
CA GLU A 269 -24.48 11.60 -9.07
C GLU A 269 -25.30 12.09 -7.87
N LEU A 270 -25.87 13.28 -8.03
CA LEU A 270 -26.94 13.78 -7.15
C LEU A 270 -28.20 12.93 -7.38
N ILE A 271 -28.78 12.43 -6.30
CA ILE A 271 -30.01 11.64 -6.30
C ILE A 271 -31.12 12.38 -5.59
N LYS A 272 -32.31 12.35 -6.18
CA LYS A 272 -33.55 12.77 -5.51
C LYS A 272 -34.09 11.59 -4.75
N VAL A 273 -34.49 11.82 -3.51
CA VAL A 273 -34.95 10.77 -2.60
C VAL A 273 -36.39 11.02 -2.17
N THR A 274 -37.12 9.93 -1.94
CA THR A 274 -38.46 9.94 -1.35
C THR A 274 -38.41 9.28 0.02
N PRO A 275 -37.89 9.99 1.04
CA PRO A 275 -37.69 9.44 2.38
C PRO A 275 -39.01 9.03 3.05
N GLN A 276 -38.97 7.92 3.79
CA GLN A 276 -40.09 7.38 4.54
C GLN A 276 -39.94 7.59 6.06
N ALA A 277 -38.74 7.95 6.54
CA ALA A 277 -38.40 8.12 7.95
C ALA A 277 -38.94 6.98 8.85
N LYS A 278 -38.83 5.74 8.38
CA LYS A 278 -39.25 4.54 9.10
C LYS A 278 -38.30 4.31 10.28
N LYS A 279 -38.72 4.79 11.46
CA LYS A 279 -38.01 4.56 12.72
C LYS A 279 -38.30 3.15 13.23
N LEU A 280 -37.40 2.22 12.95
CA LEU A 280 -37.44 0.89 13.53
C LEU A 280 -36.69 0.89 14.87
N THR A 281 -37.29 0.22 15.85
CA THR A 281 -36.71 0.12 17.19
C THR A 281 -36.60 -1.33 17.62
N ALA A 282 -35.45 -1.73 18.16
CA ALA A 282 -35.23 -3.01 18.80
C ALA A 282 -34.47 -2.82 20.12
N LYS A 283 -35.01 -3.33 21.22
CA LYS A 283 -34.38 -3.25 22.56
C LYS A 283 -33.99 -4.61 23.11
N THR A 284 -34.62 -5.67 22.61
CA THR A 284 -34.37 -7.05 23.03
C THR A 284 -33.97 -7.94 21.84
N LYS A 285 -33.48 -9.15 22.13
CA LYS A 285 -33.15 -10.15 21.11
C LYS A 285 -34.36 -10.54 20.27
N GLU A 286 -35.54 -10.58 20.87
CA GLU A 286 -36.81 -10.87 20.18
C GLU A 286 -37.16 -9.75 19.20
N ASP A 287 -36.99 -8.48 19.60
CA ASP A 287 -37.21 -7.34 18.71
C ASP A 287 -36.23 -7.37 17.53
N VAL A 288 -34.95 -7.65 17.79
CA VAL A 288 -33.93 -7.77 16.74
C VAL A 288 -34.27 -8.90 15.78
N SER A 289 -34.70 -10.05 16.30
CA SER A 289 -35.12 -11.19 15.48
C SER A 289 -36.33 -10.84 14.60
N ALA A 290 -37.31 -10.12 15.15
CA ALA A 290 -38.47 -9.67 14.39
C ALA A 290 -38.07 -8.68 13.29
N TYR A 291 -37.19 -7.73 13.60
CA TYR A 291 -36.64 -6.78 12.64
C TYR A 291 -35.91 -7.48 11.49
N VAL A 292 -34.95 -8.36 11.81
CA VAL A 292 -34.13 -9.07 10.81
C VAL A 292 -35.01 -9.93 9.91
N LYS A 293 -36.02 -10.60 10.48
CA LYS A 293 -37.00 -11.36 9.70
C LYS A 293 -37.84 -10.47 8.79
N GLN A 294 -38.31 -9.33 9.30
CA GLN A 294 -39.20 -8.44 8.55
C GLN A 294 -38.47 -7.71 7.41
N GLU A 295 -37.30 -7.15 7.68
CA GLU A 295 -36.59 -6.29 6.71
C GLU A 295 -35.65 -7.08 5.80
N HIS A 296 -35.05 -8.16 6.29
CA HIS A 296 -34.01 -8.92 5.57
C HIS A 296 -34.44 -10.35 5.22
N ASN A 297 -35.63 -10.77 5.65
CA ASN A 297 -36.16 -12.13 5.41
C ASN A 297 -35.19 -13.23 5.88
N VAL A 298 -34.55 -13.01 7.03
CA VAL A 298 -33.64 -13.96 7.68
C VAL A 298 -34.25 -14.42 8.99
N ASP A 299 -34.42 -15.72 9.15
CA ASP A 299 -34.76 -16.35 10.42
C ASP A 299 -33.47 -16.64 11.18
N ILE A 300 -33.28 -16.00 12.33
CA ILE A 300 -32.10 -16.21 13.16
C ILE A 300 -32.20 -17.56 13.85
N LYS A 301 -31.22 -18.44 13.60
CA LYS A 301 -31.16 -19.79 14.18
C LYS A 301 -30.14 -19.94 15.31
N ALA A 302 -29.36 -18.89 15.58
CA ALA A 302 -28.31 -18.93 16.59
C ALA A 302 -28.89 -19.10 18.00
N GLU A 303 -28.38 -20.10 18.72
CA GLU A 303 -28.73 -20.34 20.13
C GLU A 303 -27.98 -19.37 21.06
N GLU A 304 -26.77 -18.96 20.68
CA GLU A 304 -25.91 -18.06 21.44
C GLU A 304 -25.84 -16.68 20.78
N TRP A 305 -25.96 -15.64 21.62
CA TRP A 305 -25.90 -14.24 21.23
C TRP A 305 -25.04 -13.47 22.21
N GLU A 306 -24.22 -12.58 21.69
CA GLU A 306 -23.45 -11.61 22.45
C GLU A 306 -24.16 -10.25 22.41
N GLU A 307 -24.12 -9.53 23.54
CA GLU A 307 -24.59 -8.16 23.65
C GLU A 307 -23.42 -7.30 24.12
N GLU A 308 -23.06 -6.31 23.33
CA GLU A 308 -21.98 -5.38 23.66
C GLU A 308 -22.55 -3.96 23.76
N SER A 309 -22.31 -3.30 24.89
CA SER A 309 -22.66 -1.88 25.07
C SER A 309 -21.40 -1.03 24.88
N PHE A 310 -21.57 0.09 24.18
CA PHE A 310 -20.55 1.10 23.93
C PHE A 310 -20.95 2.41 24.61
N PRO A 311 -20.68 2.60 25.93
CA PRO A 311 -21.22 3.73 26.68
C PRO A 311 -20.78 5.11 26.19
N LYS A 312 -19.63 5.19 25.50
CA LYS A 312 -19.11 6.45 24.94
C LYS A 312 -20.00 7.00 23.82
N THR A 313 -20.54 6.11 23.00
CA THR A 313 -21.40 6.44 21.85
C THR A 313 -22.88 6.24 22.18
N GLY A 314 -23.18 5.52 23.27
CA GLY A 314 -24.55 5.16 23.64
C GLY A 314 -25.15 4.13 22.67
N VAL A 315 -24.30 3.34 22.02
CA VAL A 315 -24.67 2.29 21.08
C VAL A 315 -24.66 0.94 21.78
N LYS A 316 -25.59 0.05 21.42
CA LYS A 316 -25.60 -1.35 21.82
C LYS A 316 -25.60 -2.23 20.57
N ALA A 317 -24.77 -3.26 20.55
CA ALA A 317 -24.71 -4.25 19.49
C ALA A 317 -25.28 -5.59 19.96
N PHE A 318 -26.01 -6.25 19.06
CA PHE A 318 -26.44 -7.63 19.17
C PHE A 318 -25.70 -8.43 18.11
N ILE A 319 -24.89 -9.41 18.53
CA ILE A 319 -23.99 -10.17 17.67
C ILE A 319 -24.31 -11.65 17.81
N TRP A 320 -24.38 -12.37 16.69
CA TRP A 320 -24.57 -13.81 16.70
C TRP A 320 -23.85 -14.47 15.51
N LYS A 321 -23.59 -15.77 15.65
CA LYS A 321 -22.99 -16.61 14.60
C LYS A 321 -23.94 -17.74 14.26
N GLU A 322 -24.22 -17.92 12.97
CA GLU A 322 -25.02 -19.05 12.49
C GLU A 322 -24.11 -20.25 12.13
N ASP A 323 -22.89 -19.99 11.67
CA ASP A 323 -21.83 -20.95 11.35
C ASP A 323 -20.44 -20.34 11.67
N THR A 324 -19.35 -21.12 11.58
CA THR A 324 -17.99 -20.71 12.02
C THR A 324 -17.43 -19.45 11.35
N ASP A 325 -17.98 -19.05 10.21
CA ASP A 325 -17.53 -17.90 9.41
C ASP A 325 -18.68 -16.90 9.09
N ASP A 326 -19.85 -17.01 9.71
CA ASP A 326 -21.05 -16.19 9.39
C ASP A 326 -21.53 -15.39 10.62
N GLU A 327 -20.79 -14.33 10.96
CA GLU A 327 -21.19 -13.37 12.00
C GLU A 327 -22.20 -12.36 11.47
N THR A 328 -23.22 -12.06 12.28
CA THR A 328 -24.21 -11.01 12.01
C THR A 328 -24.30 -10.09 13.21
N GLU A 329 -24.40 -8.79 12.94
CA GLU A 329 -24.47 -7.72 13.92
C GLU A 329 -25.63 -6.76 13.61
N VAL A 330 -26.37 -6.37 14.66
CA VAL A 330 -27.33 -5.27 14.63
C VAL A 330 -26.95 -4.25 15.70
N LYS A 331 -26.73 -3.00 15.30
CA LYS A 331 -26.45 -1.89 16.23
C LYS A 331 -27.69 -1.05 16.42
N VAL A 332 -27.94 -0.68 17.67
CA VAL A 332 -29.06 0.18 18.07
C VAL A 332 -28.58 1.28 19.01
N MET A 333 -29.29 2.41 19.03
CA MET A 333 -29.14 3.41 20.08
C MET A 333 -29.67 2.86 21.41
N GLU A 334 -28.81 2.76 22.42
CA GLU A 334 -29.12 2.07 23.69
C GLU A 334 -30.32 2.70 24.41
N LYS A 335 -30.49 4.03 24.33
CA LYS A 335 -31.60 4.74 24.98
C LYS A 335 -32.94 4.56 24.28
N THR A 336 -32.96 4.68 22.94
CA THR A 336 -34.20 4.72 22.15
C THR A 336 -34.56 3.35 21.59
N GLY A 337 -33.59 2.47 21.43
CA GLY A 337 -33.69 1.22 20.68
C GLY A 337 -33.63 1.43 19.17
N GLU A 338 -33.43 2.65 18.68
CA GLU A 338 -33.42 2.95 17.24
C GLU A 338 -32.32 2.18 16.52
N ILE A 339 -32.68 1.51 15.43
CA ILE A 339 -31.74 0.69 14.67
C ILE A 339 -30.84 1.61 13.83
N LEU A 340 -29.54 1.45 14.03
CA LEU A 340 -28.49 2.23 13.34
C LEU A 340 -27.89 1.48 12.16
N SER A 341 -27.69 0.17 12.31
CA SER A 341 -27.08 -0.66 11.27
C SER A 341 -27.45 -2.13 11.38
N PHE A 342 -27.37 -2.81 10.25
CA PHE A 342 -27.39 -4.26 10.11
C PHE A 342 -26.17 -4.68 9.29
N SER A 343 -25.44 -5.69 9.74
CA SER A 343 -24.29 -6.26 9.03
C SER A 343 -24.31 -7.77 9.13
N LYS A 344 -24.28 -8.46 8.00
CA LYS A 344 -24.01 -9.89 7.90
C LYS A 344 -22.72 -10.10 7.11
N GLN A 345 -21.84 -10.94 7.65
CA GLN A 345 -20.58 -11.27 7.00
C GLN A 345 -20.82 -11.79 5.58
N VAL A 346 -20.03 -11.27 4.63
CA VAL A 346 -20.12 -11.64 3.23
C VAL A 346 -19.35 -12.95 2.99
N PRO A 347 -19.96 -13.97 2.35
CA PRO A 347 -19.27 -15.22 2.04
C PRO A 347 -18.00 -14.99 1.21
N ARG A 348 -16.93 -15.75 1.51
CA ARG A 348 -15.65 -15.65 0.76
C ARG A 348 -15.76 -16.11 -0.70
N ILE A 349 -16.71 -17.00 -1.00
CA ILE A 349 -16.99 -17.50 -2.34
C ILE A 349 -18.38 -17.00 -2.71
N ILE A 350 -18.45 -16.14 -3.72
CA ILE A 350 -19.69 -15.57 -4.21
C ILE A 350 -19.95 -16.19 -5.58
N GLU A 351 -21.04 -16.96 -5.70
CA GLU A 351 -21.53 -17.36 -7.02
C GLU A 351 -21.99 -16.12 -7.78
N LYS A 352 -21.47 -15.93 -8.99
CA LYS A 352 -21.78 -14.75 -9.79
C LYS A 352 -23.29 -14.66 -10.07
N ASN A 353 -23.95 -13.65 -9.51
CA ASN A 353 -25.32 -13.30 -9.89
C ASN A 353 -25.32 -12.46 -11.19
N SER A 354 -26.48 -12.38 -11.85
CA SER A 354 -26.75 -11.60 -13.05
C SER A 354 -27.12 -10.13 -12.79
N MET A 355 -27.11 -9.69 -11.53
CA MET A 355 -27.50 -8.32 -11.17
C MET A 355 -26.47 -7.30 -11.69
N THR A 356 -26.95 -6.22 -12.30
CA THR A 356 -26.10 -5.10 -12.73
C THR A 356 -25.88 -4.09 -11.60
N ARG A 357 -24.85 -3.24 -11.74
CA ARG A 357 -24.59 -2.16 -10.79
C ARG A 357 -25.78 -1.20 -10.69
N GLU A 358 -26.44 -0.90 -11.81
CA GLU A 358 -27.62 -0.02 -11.85
C GLU A 358 -28.80 -0.62 -11.10
N GLU A 359 -29.03 -1.93 -11.22
CA GLU A 359 -30.06 -2.64 -10.47
C GLU A 359 -29.76 -2.63 -8.96
N ALA A 360 -28.50 -2.94 -8.59
CA ALA A 360 -28.05 -2.89 -7.20
C ALA A 360 -28.16 -1.46 -6.63
N ARG A 361 -27.79 -0.44 -7.42
CA ARG A 361 -27.90 0.97 -7.04
C ARG A 361 -29.34 1.37 -6.77
N ALA A 362 -30.26 0.99 -7.65
CA ALA A 362 -31.69 1.27 -7.45
C ALA A 362 -32.23 0.59 -6.19
N GLN A 363 -31.77 -0.62 -5.88
CA GLN A 363 -32.10 -1.31 -4.63
C GLN A 363 -31.51 -0.61 -3.40
N ALA A 364 -30.25 -0.16 -3.48
CA ALA A 364 -29.59 0.57 -2.39
C ALA A 364 -30.28 1.90 -2.06
N ILE A 365 -30.69 2.66 -3.09
CA ILE A 365 -31.48 3.89 -2.91
C ILE A 365 -32.80 3.58 -2.19
N LYS A 366 -33.53 2.56 -2.64
CA LYS A 366 -34.80 2.15 -1.98
C LYS A 366 -34.59 1.71 -0.54
N GLU A 367 -33.47 1.05 -0.24
CA GLU A 367 -33.14 0.64 1.13
C GLU A 367 -32.89 1.86 2.00
N MET A 368 -32.08 2.80 1.52
CA MET A 368 -31.78 4.07 2.19
C MET A 368 -33.03 4.92 2.43
N GLU A 369 -33.90 5.08 1.42
CA GLU A 369 -35.14 5.87 1.50
C GLU A 369 -36.06 5.43 2.65
N LYS A 370 -35.98 4.18 3.11
CA LYS A 370 -36.74 3.72 4.27
C LYS A 370 -36.37 4.49 5.53
N TYR A 371 -35.09 4.76 5.76
CA TYR A 371 -34.58 5.19 7.07
C TYR A 371 -34.23 6.68 7.11
N VAL A 372 -33.90 7.28 5.97
CA VAL A 372 -33.50 8.69 5.89
C VAL A 372 -34.66 9.62 6.34
N PRO A 373 -34.37 10.69 7.09
CA PRO A 373 -35.34 11.72 7.49
C PRO A 373 -36.12 12.36 6.34
N THR A 374 -37.37 12.74 6.60
CA THR A 374 -38.30 13.27 5.59
C THR A 374 -37.94 14.65 5.04
N ASP A 375 -37.08 15.40 5.74
CA ASP A 375 -36.59 16.72 5.33
C ASP A 375 -35.40 16.65 4.37
N ILE A 376 -34.89 15.45 4.09
CA ILE A 376 -33.82 15.23 3.11
C ILE A 376 -34.46 14.93 1.75
N GLU A 377 -34.34 15.87 0.82
CA GLU A 377 -34.88 15.73 -0.55
C GLU A 377 -33.81 15.27 -1.54
N GLU A 378 -32.54 15.50 -1.22
CA GLU A 378 -31.40 15.23 -2.09
C GLU A 378 -30.23 14.62 -1.30
N MET A 379 -29.62 13.61 -1.89
CA MET A 379 -28.39 12.99 -1.41
C MET A 379 -27.41 12.85 -2.59
N MET A 380 -26.13 12.66 -2.30
CA MET A 380 -25.11 12.43 -3.32
C MET A 380 -24.49 11.06 -3.08
N GLU A 381 -24.39 10.24 -4.13
CA GLU A 381 -23.56 9.04 -4.06
C GLU A 381 -22.09 9.47 -3.94
N ILE A 382 -21.42 9.01 -2.91
CA ILE A 382 -19.96 9.10 -2.78
C ILE A 382 -19.41 7.69 -2.83
N SER A 383 -18.15 7.59 -3.26
CA SER A 383 -17.47 6.33 -3.40
C SER A 383 -15.98 6.55 -3.15
N ASP A 384 -15.25 5.46 -3.02
CA ASP A 384 -13.81 5.47 -3.18
C ASP A 384 -13.40 4.43 -4.24
N THR A 385 -12.13 4.47 -4.66
CA THR A 385 -11.63 3.50 -5.65
C THR A 385 -11.70 2.04 -5.19
N SER A 386 -11.90 1.77 -3.89
CA SER A 386 -12.08 0.41 -3.37
C SER A 386 -13.50 -0.12 -3.52
N PHE A 387 -14.52 0.74 -3.57
CA PHE A 387 -15.91 0.33 -3.79
C PHE A 387 -16.16 -0.18 -5.22
N LEU A 388 -15.28 0.18 -6.16
CA LEU A 388 -15.28 -0.35 -7.53
C LEU A 388 -14.71 -1.78 -7.62
N LYS A 389 -14.06 -2.28 -6.56
CA LYS A 389 -13.48 -3.63 -6.53
C LYS A 389 -14.55 -4.63 -6.06
N GLY A 390 -14.77 -5.70 -6.83
CA GLY A 390 -15.71 -6.76 -6.45
C GLY A 390 -17.05 -6.74 -7.20
N GLU A 391 -17.29 -5.73 -8.05
CA GLU A 391 -18.42 -5.73 -8.98
C GLU A 391 -18.40 -6.98 -9.87
N GLU A 392 -17.21 -7.42 -10.29
CA GLU A 392 -17.01 -8.65 -11.07
C GLU A 392 -17.40 -9.93 -10.32
N ARG A 393 -17.49 -9.83 -8.98
CA ARG A 393 -17.90 -10.90 -8.06
C ARG A 393 -19.33 -10.72 -7.55
N GLY A 394 -20.10 -9.77 -8.10
CA GLY A 394 -21.49 -9.52 -7.70
C GLY A 394 -21.64 -8.86 -6.33
N THR A 395 -20.60 -8.15 -5.86
CA THR A 395 -20.62 -7.33 -4.66
C THR A 395 -20.67 -5.86 -5.06
N PHE A 396 -21.63 -5.11 -4.52
CA PHE A 396 -21.84 -3.71 -4.82
C PHE A 396 -21.93 -2.90 -3.53
N GLN A 397 -21.05 -1.91 -3.39
CA GLN A 397 -21.04 -1.01 -2.24
C GLN A 397 -21.46 0.38 -2.69
N PHE A 398 -22.39 0.97 -1.93
CA PHE A 398 -22.90 2.31 -2.17
C PHE A 398 -22.88 3.10 -0.87
N GLU A 399 -22.43 4.34 -0.94
CA GLU A 399 -22.55 5.30 0.15
C GLU A 399 -23.21 6.56 -0.37
N PHE A 400 -24.16 7.08 0.40
CA PHE A 400 -24.92 8.27 0.07
C PHE A 400 -24.79 9.29 1.19
N VAL A 401 -24.38 10.50 0.86
CA VAL A 401 -24.23 11.60 1.82
C VAL A 401 -25.33 12.64 1.66
N LYS A 402 -25.71 13.25 2.78
CA LYS A 402 -26.62 14.40 2.78
C LYS A 402 -25.98 15.57 2.03
N MET A 403 -26.83 16.35 1.35
CA MET A 403 -26.44 17.62 0.74
C MET A 403 -26.86 18.82 1.60
N HIS A 404 -25.98 19.81 1.72
CA HIS A 404 -26.28 21.12 2.29
C HIS A 404 -25.77 22.22 1.37
N GLN A 405 -26.66 23.06 0.84
CA GLN A 405 -26.31 24.14 -0.10
C GLN A 405 -25.53 23.64 -1.35
N GLY A 406 -25.82 22.42 -1.82
CA GLY A 406 -25.12 21.82 -2.95
C GLY A 406 -23.73 21.26 -2.63
N ILE A 407 -23.37 21.16 -1.34
CA ILE A 407 -22.10 20.59 -0.85
C ILE A 407 -22.39 19.32 -0.02
N PRO A 408 -21.66 18.21 -0.23
CA PRO A 408 -21.84 17.00 0.56
C PRO A 408 -21.42 17.19 2.02
N VAL A 409 -22.13 16.52 2.94
CA VAL A 409 -21.79 16.43 4.37
C VAL A 409 -21.28 15.02 4.64
N ASN A 410 -19.96 14.85 4.70
CA ASN A 410 -19.30 13.54 4.57
C ASN A 410 -19.57 12.59 5.75
N ASP A 411 -19.67 13.15 6.94
CA ASP A 411 -19.97 12.44 8.19
C ASP A 411 -21.49 12.30 8.45
N ARG A 412 -22.30 12.52 7.42
CA ARG A 412 -23.75 12.28 7.41
C ARG A 412 -24.09 11.39 6.22
N SER A 413 -23.67 10.13 6.33
CA SER A 413 -23.81 9.15 5.26
C SER A 413 -24.74 7.99 5.62
N PHE A 414 -25.25 7.35 4.59
CA PHE A 414 -25.94 6.07 4.64
C PHE A 414 -25.23 5.12 3.67
N TYR A 415 -24.79 3.98 4.17
CA TYR A 415 -24.07 2.99 3.38
C TYR A 415 -24.91 1.73 3.20
N VAL A 416 -24.78 1.09 2.04
CA VAL A 416 -25.44 -0.17 1.68
C VAL A 416 -24.47 -1.05 0.93
N ASN A 417 -24.33 -2.30 1.35
CA ASN A 417 -23.61 -3.34 0.65
C ASN A 417 -24.59 -4.42 0.17
N ILE A 418 -24.62 -4.67 -1.13
CA ILE A 418 -25.46 -5.67 -1.78
C ILE A 418 -24.58 -6.78 -2.34
N VAL A 419 -24.89 -8.02 -1.96
CA VAL A 419 -24.23 -9.22 -2.50
C VAL A 419 -25.31 -10.12 -3.07
N ASN A 420 -25.18 -10.45 -4.36
CA ASN A 420 -26.15 -11.30 -5.06
C ASN A 420 -27.62 -10.86 -4.88
N GLY A 421 -27.88 -9.55 -4.87
CA GLY A 421 -29.22 -8.99 -4.74
C GLY A 421 -29.80 -8.96 -3.33
N LYS A 422 -29.01 -9.33 -2.31
CA LYS A 422 -29.38 -9.22 -0.90
C LYS A 422 -28.60 -8.10 -0.22
N VAL A 423 -29.27 -7.33 0.63
CA VAL A 423 -28.63 -6.35 1.50
C VAL A 423 -27.88 -7.14 2.58
N MET A 424 -26.55 -7.08 2.51
CA MET A 424 -25.68 -7.73 3.50
C MET A 424 -25.28 -6.75 4.58
N THR A 425 -25.13 -5.48 4.22
CA THR A 425 -24.81 -4.44 5.18
C THR A 425 -25.61 -3.21 4.87
N MET A 426 -26.13 -2.55 5.89
CA MET A 426 -26.63 -1.19 5.80
C MET A 426 -26.43 -0.46 7.12
N GLY A 427 -26.38 0.86 7.06
CA GLY A 427 -26.42 1.68 8.25
C GLY A 427 -26.13 3.14 7.97
N THR A 428 -26.17 3.94 9.02
CA THR A 428 -25.69 5.32 8.98
C THR A 428 -24.40 5.47 9.79
N THR A 429 -23.53 6.38 9.35
CA THR A 429 -22.34 6.81 10.09
C THR A 429 -22.69 7.81 11.21
N SER A 430 -23.91 8.34 11.22
CA SER A 430 -24.32 9.42 12.12
C SER A 430 -24.85 8.87 13.45
N GLU A 431 -24.16 9.13 14.55
CA GLU A 431 -24.64 8.86 15.92
C GLU A 431 -25.73 9.86 16.38
N THR A 432 -25.99 10.90 15.56
CA THR A 432 -26.91 12.02 15.86
C THR A 432 -27.83 12.34 14.68
N ASP A 433 -28.97 12.97 14.97
CA ASP A 433 -29.92 13.49 13.97
C ASP A 433 -29.22 14.33 12.89
N PHE A 434 -29.76 14.32 11.66
CA PHE A 434 -29.32 15.10 10.50
C PHE A 434 -29.53 16.64 10.64
N VAL A 435 -29.49 17.17 11.86
CA VAL A 435 -29.70 18.58 12.20
C VAL A 435 -28.38 19.18 12.67
N GLU A 436 -27.71 19.95 11.79
CA GLU A 436 -26.38 20.50 12.07
C GLU A 436 -26.31 22.02 11.93
N GLN A 437 -25.44 22.63 12.75
CA GLN A 437 -24.98 23.99 12.54
C GLN A 437 -23.69 23.93 11.72
N LEU A 438 -23.82 24.10 10.40
CA LEU A 438 -22.70 24.11 9.47
C LEU A 438 -22.16 25.53 9.24
N PRO A 439 -20.85 25.70 9.00
CA PRO A 439 -20.26 27.02 8.73
C PRO A 439 -20.76 27.60 7.39
N ASP A 440 -20.84 28.93 7.29
CA ASP A 440 -21.26 29.62 6.05
C ASP A 440 -20.15 29.61 4.98
N LEU A 441 -20.52 29.23 3.76
CA LEU A 441 -19.68 29.21 2.57
C LEU A 441 -19.05 30.58 2.23
N LYS A 442 -19.69 31.69 2.59
CA LYS A 442 -19.31 33.05 2.14
C LYS A 442 -17.96 33.57 2.66
N ALA A 443 -17.35 32.92 3.65
CA ALA A 443 -16.10 33.37 4.26
C ALA A 443 -14.84 32.63 3.75
N GLY A 444 -14.97 31.79 2.71
CA GLY A 444 -13.90 30.88 2.25
C GLY A 444 -12.88 31.45 1.27
N VAL A 445 -11.71 30.81 1.20
CA VAL A 445 -10.73 30.96 0.11
C VAL A 445 -11.24 30.27 -1.17
N THR A 446 -10.69 30.62 -2.33
CA THR A 446 -11.03 29.93 -3.58
C THR A 446 -10.31 28.58 -3.72
N ALA A 447 -10.79 27.73 -4.62
CA ALA A 447 -10.15 26.45 -4.93
C ALA A 447 -8.71 26.64 -5.43
N GLU A 448 -8.41 27.71 -6.19
CA GLU A 448 -7.06 28.05 -6.64
C GLU A 448 -6.14 28.46 -5.49
N GLN A 449 -6.66 29.20 -4.50
CA GLN A 449 -5.91 29.56 -3.31
C GLN A 449 -5.58 28.31 -2.47
N ALA A 450 -6.56 27.43 -2.29
CA ALA A 450 -6.37 26.12 -1.64
C ALA A 450 -5.37 25.24 -2.40
N ALA A 451 -5.50 25.15 -3.73
CA ALA A 451 -4.58 24.40 -4.60
C ALA A 451 -3.15 24.94 -4.54
N GLN A 452 -2.97 26.26 -4.46
CA GLN A 452 -1.66 26.87 -4.30
C GLN A 452 -0.99 26.46 -2.99
N GLU A 453 -1.74 26.38 -1.88
CA GLU A 453 -1.20 25.90 -0.61
C GLU A 453 -0.88 24.41 -0.68
N TYR A 454 -1.80 23.61 -1.22
CA TYR A 454 -1.65 22.16 -1.36
C TYR A 454 -0.42 21.77 -2.18
N LEU A 455 -0.21 22.44 -3.32
CA LEU A 455 0.93 22.19 -4.20
C LEU A 455 2.30 22.53 -3.58
N LYS A 456 2.36 23.24 -2.45
CA LYS A 456 3.65 23.45 -1.75
C LYS A 456 4.23 22.15 -1.19
N GLN A 457 3.39 21.13 -1.00
CA GLN A 457 3.83 19.80 -0.54
C GLN A 457 4.20 18.86 -1.69
N PHE A 458 4.04 19.30 -2.94
CA PHE A 458 4.28 18.47 -4.11
C PHE A 458 5.70 18.64 -4.64
N GLN A 459 6.27 17.55 -5.15
CA GLN A 459 7.53 17.52 -5.87
C GLN A 459 7.33 16.92 -7.26
N LEU A 460 8.19 17.34 -8.19
CA LEU A 460 8.29 16.76 -9.52
C LEU A 460 9.27 15.56 -9.46
N GLU A 461 8.83 14.39 -9.87
CA GLU A 461 9.66 13.17 -9.93
C GLU A 461 9.30 12.31 -11.15
N TYR A 462 10.13 11.31 -11.44
CA TYR A 462 9.77 10.26 -12.39
C TYR A 462 9.00 9.14 -11.70
N PHE A 463 7.93 8.67 -12.35
CA PHE A 463 7.14 7.53 -11.91
C PHE A 463 6.89 6.61 -13.10
N TYR A 464 6.85 5.31 -12.85
CA TYR A 464 6.53 4.32 -13.87
C TYR A 464 5.15 3.71 -13.58
N PRO A 465 4.08 4.10 -14.28
CA PRO A 465 2.77 3.51 -14.06
C PRO A 465 2.69 2.08 -14.62
N GLU A 466 1.76 1.31 -14.06
CA GLU A 466 1.48 -0.06 -14.53
C GLU A 466 1.13 -0.06 -16.02
N ASN A 467 1.64 -1.04 -16.78
CA ASN A 467 1.36 -1.22 -18.21
C ASN A 467 1.75 -0.04 -19.12
N ASN A 468 2.67 0.84 -18.72
CA ASN A 468 3.09 2.01 -19.52
C ASN A 468 4.21 1.73 -20.55
N GLY A 469 4.25 0.51 -21.08
CA GLY A 469 5.19 0.11 -22.14
C GLY A 469 6.66 0.15 -21.71
N ASN A 470 7.41 1.13 -22.20
CA ASN A 470 8.82 1.35 -21.89
C ASN A 470 9.07 2.81 -21.47
N GLN A 471 8.05 3.53 -21.02
CA GLN A 471 8.11 4.96 -20.80
C GLN A 471 7.81 5.31 -19.35
N ALA A 472 8.71 6.04 -18.71
CA ALA A 472 8.41 6.70 -17.43
C ALA A 472 7.61 7.99 -17.68
N VAL A 473 6.88 8.43 -16.66
CA VAL A 473 6.06 9.65 -16.68
C VAL A 473 6.64 10.64 -15.68
N LEU A 474 6.60 11.93 -16.01
CA LEU A 474 6.85 13.00 -15.06
C LEU A 474 5.59 13.20 -14.22
N VAL A 475 5.71 13.16 -12.90
CA VAL A 475 4.57 13.34 -12.01
C VAL A 475 4.80 14.45 -10.99
N TYR A 476 3.76 15.23 -10.75
CA TYR A 476 3.64 16.00 -9.51
C TYR A 476 2.92 15.14 -8.49
N LYS A 477 3.57 14.88 -7.36
CA LYS A 477 2.95 14.20 -6.22
C LYS A 477 3.48 14.71 -4.89
N LEU A 478 2.79 14.35 -3.80
CA LEU A 478 3.22 14.65 -2.44
C LEU A 478 4.64 14.14 -2.17
N ALA A 479 5.47 15.00 -1.56
CA ALA A 479 6.81 14.70 -1.11
C ALA A 479 6.78 13.90 0.21
N SER A 480 6.11 12.75 0.21
CA SER A 480 5.90 11.89 1.38
C SER A 480 6.07 10.42 1.04
N GLU A 481 6.52 9.61 2.01
CA GLU A 481 6.47 8.15 1.94
C GLU A 481 5.03 7.63 1.99
N TYR A 482 4.16 8.36 2.69
CA TYR A 482 2.81 7.92 2.97
C TYR A 482 1.94 7.94 1.72
N LYS A 483 1.12 6.89 1.62
CA LYS A 483 0.35 6.58 0.43
C LYS A 483 -0.67 7.68 0.15
N TRP A 484 -1.43 8.10 1.15
CA TRP A 484 -2.51 9.09 1.01
C TRP A 484 -2.21 10.41 1.72
N PHE A 485 -2.83 11.49 1.23
CA PHE A 485 -2.92 12.74 1.97
C PHE A 485 -3.85 12.55 3.17
N ASP A 486 -3.32 12.68 4.38
CA ASP A 486 -4.08 12.57 5.64
C ASP A 486 -4.57 13.92 6.18
N GLY A 487 -4.22 15.01 5.49
CA GLY A 487 -4.64 16.36 5.83
C GLY A 487 -6.03 16.71 5.27
N GLN A 488 -6.62 17.74 5.85
CA GLN A 488 -7.81 18.40 5.33
C GLN A 488 -7.43 19.84 4.96
N ILE A 489 -7.85 20.33 3.79
CA ILE A 489 -7.58 21.73 3.41
C ILE A 489 -8.76 22.57 3.91
N ASP A 490 -8.57 23.37 4.95
CA ASP A 490 -9.60 24.25 5.50
C ASP A 490 -10.08 25.25 4.44
N ALA A 491 -11.37 25.25 4.12
CA ALA A 491 -11.92 26.14 3.11
C ALA A 491 -11.98 27.60 3.57
N SER A 492 -11.96 27.89 4.88
CA SER A 492 -11.95 29.25 5.41
C SER A 492 -10.58 29.91 5.32
N THR A 493 -9.50 29.13 5.50
CA THR A 493 -8.13 29.65 5.58
C THR A 493 -7.23 29.24 4.41
N GLY A 494 -7.62 28.21 3.66
CA GLY A 494 -6.81 27.54 2.64
C GLY A 494 -5.66 26.71 3.20
N LYS A 495 -5.55 26.56 4.52
CA LYS A 495 -4.43 25.88 5.18
C LYS A 495 -4.73 24.40 5.37
N ILE A 496 -3.67 23.60 5.38
CA ILE A 496 -3.75 22.18 5.65
C ILE A 496 -3.81 21.98 7.17
N ILE A 497 -4.90 21.33 7.61
CA ILE A 497 -5.09 20.83 8.95
C ILE A 497 -4.63 19.37 8.94
N GLN A 498 -3.66 19.03 9.78
CA GLN A 498 -3.30 17.62 10.03
C GLN A 498 -4.05 17.14 11.27
N ASP A 499 -4.63 15.94 11.17
CA ASP A 499 -5.28 15.30 12.31
C ASP A 499 -4.20 14.82 13.29
N LYS A 500 -3.94 15.61 14.35
CA LYS A 500 -2.85 15.35 15.31
C LYS A 500 -3.03 14.06 16.12
N ASP A 501 -4.22 13.48 16.09
CA ASP A 501 -4.61 12.33 16.89
C ASP A 501 -4.44 10.97 16.18
N LYS A 502 -3.95 10.96 14.92
CA LYS A 502 -3.54 9.73 14.21
C LYS A 502 -2.04 9.45 14.30
N LYS A 503 -1.40 9.76 15.44
CA LYS A 503 -0.11 9.12 15.75
C LYS A 503 -0.40 7.65 16.00
N THR A 504 0.04 6.83 15.04
CA THR A 504 0.23 5.38 15.12
C THR A 504 0.42 4.88 16.55
N ASP A 505 -0.56 4.10 17.01
CA ASP A 505 -0.31 2.98 17.94
C ASP A 505 0.50 1.89 17.24
#